data_AF-A0A6C2UTC6-F1
#
_entry.id   AF-A0A6C2UTC6-F1
#
_cell.length_a   1.000
_cell.length_b   1.000
_cell.length_c   1.000
_cell.angle_alpha   90.00
_cell.angle_beta   90.00
_cell.angle_gamma   90.00
#
_symmetry.space_group_name_H-M   'P 1'
#
loop_
_entity.id
_entity.type
_entity.pdbx_description
1 polymer ?
#
loop_
_entity_poly.entity_id
_entity_poly.type
_entity_poly.pdbx_seq_one_letter_code
_entity_poly.pdbx_strand_id
1 'polypeptide(L)'
;MSEGKQTPPLKPLALMNFRKTDEELAKIIGNFWKLTWNKENPAIDQRTKYLLSLSNAVGAHRYRQATRELVKAYAAGTTVAELDELFSLFVWNQGAGHFASEIGPSQLFAAYQCVKTLEDEGLSREQVSGKLSENFGEKNRDVATGYAPENFKK
;
A
#
# COMPACT_ATOMS: atom_id res chain seq x y z
N MET A 1 19.79 -8.65 19.45
CA MET A 1 18.35 -8.96 19.37
C MET A 1 18.00 -9.03 17.90
N SER A 2 17.62 -10.20 17.38
CA SER A 2 17.18 -10.28 15.98
C SER A 2 15.83 -9.58 15.88
N GLU A 3 15.77 -8.45 15.19
CA GLU A 3 14.52 -7.86 14.74
C GLU A 3 13.76 -8.95 13.98
N GLY A 4 12.69 -9.47 14.59
CA GLY A 4 11.83 -10.45 13.93
C GLY A 4 11.35 -9.80 12.64
N LYS A 5 11.66 -10.39 11.48
CA LYS A 5 11.17 -9.93 10.18
C LYS A 5 9.64 -9.87 10.25
N GLN A 6 9.09 -8.71 10.59
CA GLN A 6 7.66 -8.47 10.52
C GLN A 6 7.27 -8.66 9.06
N THR A 7 6.42 -9.64 8.81
CA THR A 7 5.90 -9.86 7.47
C THR A 7 5.09 -8.62 7.09
N PRO A 8 5.41 -7.95 5.96
CA PRO A 8 4.68 -6.76 5.56
C PRO A 8 3.18 -7.05 5.49
N PRO A 9 2.32 -6.12 5.94
CA PRO A 9 0.88 -6.29 5.78
C PRO A 9 0.53 -6.35 4.29
N LEU A 10 -0.64 -6.93 4.02
CA LEU A 10 -1.20 -7.06 2.67
C LEU A 10 -0.41 -8.00 1.73
N LYS A 11 -0.73 -9.29 1.81
CA LYS A 11 -0.14 -10.34 0.94
C LYS A 11 -0.35 -10.01 -0.55
N PRO A 12 0.59 -10.37 -1.44
CA PRO A 12 0.50 -10.10 -2.87
C PRO A 12 -0.45 -11.09 -3.57
N LEU A 13 -1.75 -11.05 -3.22
CA LEU A 13 -2.74 -11.99 -3.76
C LEU A 13 -2.91 -11.90 -5.28
N ALA A 14 -2.53 -10.77 -5.89
CA ALA A 14 -2.43 -10.62 -7.34
C ALA A 14 -1.58 -11.72 -8.02
N LEU A 15 -0.59 -12.31 -7.33
CA LEU A 15 0.21 -13.42 -7.86
C LEU A 15 -0.65 -14.64 -8.24
N MET A 16 -1.76 -14.86 -7.52
CA MET A 16 -2.70 -15.93 -7.85
C MET A 16 -3.41 -15.68 -9.19
N ASN A 17 -3.66 -14.42 -9.54
CA ASN A 17 -4.28 -14.06 -10.81
C ASN A 17 -3.33 -14.31 -11.99
N PHE A 18 -2.04 -14.02 -11.83
CA PHE A 18 -1.05 -14.35 -12.86
C PHE A 18 -0.99 -15.86 -13.10
N ARG A 19 -0.99 -16.68 -12.04
CA ARG A 19 -1.00 -18.14 -12.18
C ARG A 19 -2.24 -18.67 -12.89
N LYS A 20 -3.41 -18.06 -12.64
CA LYS A 20 -4.65 -18.38 -13.36
C LYS A 20 -4.60 -17.98 -14.84
N THR A 21 -3.71 -17.06 -15.20
CA THR A 21 -3.50 -16.60 -16.58
C THR A 21 -2.50 -17.51 -17.29
N ASP A 22 -1.33 -17.71 -16.68
CA ASP A 22 -0.25 -18.56 -17.20
C ASP A 22 0.78 -18.88 -16.09
N GLU A 23 1.27 -20.12 -16.03
CA GLU A 23 2.19 -20.56 -14.97
C GLU A 23 3.61 -20.02 -15.13
N GLU A 24 4.12 -19.91 -16.35
CA GLU A 24 5.44 -19.36 -16.66
C GLU A 24 5.48 -17.87 -16.30
N LEU A 25 4.43 -17.13 -16.66
CA LEU A 25 4.24 -15.74 -16.28
C LEU A 25 4.28 -15.56 -14.76
N ALA A 26 3.55 -16.40 -14.01
CA ALA A 26 3.54 -16.31 -12.55
C ALA A 26 4.93 -16.53 -11.95
N LYS A 27 5.72 -17.46 -12.51
CA LYS A 27 7.11 -17.71 -12.11
C LYS A 27 8.01 -16.51 -12.40
N ILE A 28 7.91 -15.93 -13.59
CA ILE A 28 8.66 -14.73 -13.99
C ILE A 28 8.35 -13.57 -13.05
N ILE A 29 7.07 -13.28 -12.81
CA ILE A 29 6.64 -12.20 -11.93
C ILE A 29 7.05 -12.46 -10.47
N GLY A 30 6.98 -13.69 -9.99
CA GLY A 30 7.47 -14.06 -8.65
C GLY A 30 8.97 -13.76 -8.47
N ASN A 31 9.79 -14.10 -9.47
CA ASN A 31 11.22 -13.77 -9.46
C ASN A 31 11.47 -12.27 -9.53
N PHE A 32 10.73 -11.54 -10.36
CA PHE A 32 10.83 -10.09 -10.44
C PHE A 32 10.42 -9.41 -9.13
N TRP A 33 9.37 -9.93 -8.46
CA TRP A 33 8.97 -9.47 -7.13
C TRP A 33 10.07 -9.70 -6.10
N LYS A 34 10.71 -10.87 -6.09
CA LYS A 34 11.85 -11.15 -5.20
C LYS A 34 13.00 -10.17 -5.47
N LEU A 35 13.35 -9.94 -6.74
CA LEU A 35 14.42 -9.02 -7.14
C LEU A 35 14.16 -7.58 -6.69
N THR A 36 12.90 -7.14 -6.67
CA THR A 36 12.52 -5.75 -6.36
C THR A 36 12.28 -5.53 -4.87
N TRP A 37 11.48 -6.39 -4.24
CA TRP A 37 10.96 -6.21 -2.88
C TRP A 37 11.66 -7.04 -1.82
N ASN A 38 12.30 -8.16 -2.18
CA ASN A 38 12.96 -9.06 -1.24
C ASN A 38 14.40 -9.37 -1.67
N LYS A 39 15.08 -8.35 -2.20
CA LYS A 39 16.49 -8.42 -2.58
C LYS A 39 17.35 -8.55 -1.33
N GLU A 40 18.31 -9.48 -1.36
CA GLU A 40 19.33 -9.56 -0.32
C GLU A 40 20.24 -8.32 -0.37
N ASN A 41 20.55 -7.73 0.79
CA ASN A 41 21.35 -6.52 0.93
C ASN A 41 20.89 -5.37 0.00
N PRO A 42 19.64 -4.89 0.14
CA PRO A 42 19.12 -3.85 -0.73
C PRO A 42 19.80 -2.50 -0.43
N ALA A 43 20.13 -1.75 -1.48
CA ALA A 43 20.72 -0.41 -1.34
C ALA A 43 19.73 0.66 -0.85
N ILE A 44 18.43 0.41 -1.03
CA ILE A 44 17.34 1.25 -0.53
C ILE A 44 16.54 0.41 0.46
N ASP A 45 16.31 0.92 1.66
CA ASP A 45 15.53 0.23 2.67
C ASP A 45 14.06 0.05 2.27
N GLN A 46 13.37 -0.85 2.96
CA GLN A 46 12.02 -1.24 2.58
C GLN A 46 11.00 -0.10 2.75
N ARG A 47 11.14 0.72 3.80
CA ARG A 47 10.24 1.84 4.07
C ARG A 47 10.34 2.88 2.95
N THR A 48 11.56 3.24 2.57
CA THR A 48 11.81 4.17 1.46
C THR A 48 11.26 3.63 0.14
N LYS A 49 11.42 2.33 -0.15
CA LYS A 49 10.80 1.71 -1.35
C LYS A 49 9.28 1.84 -1.36
N TYR A 50 8.62 1.64 -0.21
CA TYR A 50 7.16 1.81 -0.13
C TYR A 50 6.74 3.26 -0.40
N LEU A 51 7.44 4.25 0.16
CA LEU A 51 7.14 5.68 -0.11
C LEU A 51 7.35 6.06 -1.57
N LEU A 52 8.41 5.56 -2.21
CA LEU A 52 8.66 5.76 -3.64
C LEU A 52 7.58 5.09 -4.50
N SER A 53 7.20 3.85 -4.17
CA SER A 53 6.14 3.11 -4.86
C SER A 53 4.77 3.77 -4.69
N LEU A 54 4.47 4.26 -3.48
CA LEU A 54 3.28 5.06 -3.17
C LEU A 54 3.24 6.29 -4.09
N SER A 55 4.30 7.10 -4.08
CA SER A 55 4.39 8.32 -4.90
C SER A 55 4.22 8.03 -6.40
N ASN A 56 4.87 6.98 -6.89
CA ASN A 56 4.74 6.54 -8.28
C ASN A 56 3.34 6.01 -8.60
N ALA A 57 2.66 5.36 -7.65
CA ALA A 57 1.28 4.93 -7.82
C ALA A 57 0.30 6.11 -7.85
N VAL A 58 0.52 7.15 -7.03
CA VAL A 58 -0.25 8.40 -7.08
C VAL A 58 -0.04 9.13 -8.41
N GLY A 59 1.20 9.25 -8.87
CA GLY A 59 1.53 9.83 -10.19
C GLY A 59 0.90 9.10 -11.38
N ALA A 60 0.61 7.81 -11.22
CA ALA A 60 -0.05 6.99 -12.23
C ALA A 60 -1.58 6.85 -12.00
N HIS A 61 -2.17 7.58 -11.06
CA HIS A 61 -3.58 7.48 -10.64
C HIS A 61 -4.03 6.05 -10.26
N ARG A 62 -3.10 5.21 -9.77
CA ARG A 62 -3.35 3.84 -9.33
C ARG A 62 -3.65 3.82 -7.83
N TYR A 63 -4.72 4.49 -7.40
CA TYR A 63 -5.02 4.70 -5.98
C TYR A 63 -5.17 3.40 -5.18
N ARG A 64 -5.69 2.32 -5.79
CA ARG A 64 -5.68 0.98 -5.18
C ARG A 64 -4.28 0.55 -4.75
N GLN A 65 -3.29 0.71 -5.63
CA GLN A 65 -1.90 0.40 -5.31
C GLN A 65 -1.36 1.38 -4.28
N ALA A 66 -1.62 2.68 -4.45
CA ALA A 66 -1.11 3.71 -3.56
C ALA A 66 -1.57 3.51 -2.11
N THR A 67 -2.86 3.20 -1.89
CA THR A 67 -3.40 2.86 -0.57
C THR A 67 -2.64 1.69 0.07
N ARG A 68 -2.38 0.62 -0.69
CA ARG A 68 -1.63 -0.54 -0.18
C ARG A 68 -0.19 -0.20 0.17
N GLU A 69 0.45 0.65 -0.61
CA GLU A 69 1.80 1.13 -0.32
C GLU A 69 1.83 2.00 0.94
N LEU A 70 0.80 2.82 1.19
CA LEU A 70 0.66 3.59 2.43
C LEU A 70 0.58 2.67 3.65
N VAL A 71 -0.29 1.65 3.60
CA VAL A 71 -0.44 0.69 4.72
C VAL A 71 0.90 0.00 5.02
N LYS A 72 1.63 -0.41 3.99
CA LYS A 72 2.95 -1.05 4.14
C LYS A 72 4.01 -0.07 4.64
N ALA A 73 4.04 1.16 4.11
CA ALA A 73 4.98 2.20 4.53
C ALA A 73 4.80 2.56 6.01
N TYR A 74 3.55 2.72 6.44
CA TYR A 74 3.22 3.00 7.84
C TYR A 74 3.61 1.84 8.76
N ALA A 75 3.27 0.61 8.41
CA ALA A 75 3.70 -0.57 9.18
C ALA A 75 5.24 -0.71 9.24
N ALA A 76 5.95 -0.21 8.23
CA ALA A 76 7.42 -0.16 8.19
C ALA A 76 8.02 1.04 8.94
N GLY A 77 7.23 1.80 9.69
CA GLY A 77 7.71 2.89 10.55
C GLY A 77 7.67 4.29 9.93
N THR A 78 6.88 4.51 8.88
CA THR A 78 6.61 5.88 8.39
C THR A 78 5.72 6.62 9.39
N THR A 79 6.12 7.82 9.79
CA THR A 79 5.42 8.69 10.74
C THR A 79 4.31 9.50 10.06
N VAL A 80 3.38 10.04 10.85
CA VAL A 80 2.37 11.01 10.35
C VAL A 80 3.05 12.24 9.76
N ALA A 81 4.10 12.75 10.39
CA ALA A 81 4.84 13.92 9.87
C ALA A 81 5.44 13.67 8.48
N GLU A 82 6.07 12.51 8.26
CA GLU A 82 6.58 12.12 6.93
C GLU A 82 5.45 12.00 5.90
N LEU A 83 4.27 11.49 6.31
CA LEU A 83 3.09 11.42 5.43
C LEU A 83 2.52 12.82 5.13
N ASP A 84 2.49 13.73 6.10
CA ASP A 84 2.01 15.10 5.93
C ASP A 84 2.85 15.85 4.88
N GLU A 85 4.18 15.72 4.95
CA GLU A 85 5.09 16.27 3.94
C GLU A 85 4.85 15.63 2.57
N LEU A 86 4.68 14.30 2.52
CA LEU A 86 4.47 13.59 1.27
C LEU A 86 3.14 13.96 0.59
N PHE A 87 2.05 14.10 1.35
CA PHE A 87 0.76 14.56 0.82
C PHE A 87 0.84 16.02 0.35
N SER A 88 1.62 16.86 1.03
CA SER A 88 1.91 18.22 0.56
C SER A 88 2.66 18.22 -0.78
N LEU A 89 3.61 17.30 -0.96
CA LEU A 89 4.28 17.10 -2.25
C LEU A 89 3.30 16.63 -3.34
N PHE A 90 2.27 15.84 -3.04
CA PHE A 90 1.24 15.49 -4.02
C PHE A 90 0.42 16.70 -4.45
N VAL A 91 0.02 17.55 -3.51
CA VAL A 91 -0.66 18.82 -3.81
C VAL A 91 0.21 19.69 -4.71
N TRP A 92 1.50 19.83 -4.38
CA TRP A 92 2.44 20.65 -5.16
C TRP A 92 2.66 20.09 -6.57
N ASN A 93 2.97 18.80 -6.67
CA ASN A 93 3.39 18.18 -7.94
C ASN A 93 2.22 17.88 -8.90
N GLN A 94 1.00 17.71 -8.40
CA GLN A 94 -0.17 17.39 -9.24
C GLN A 94 -1.22 18.51 -9.28
N GLY A 95 -1.06 19.53 -8.43
CA GLY A 95 -1.96 20.67 -8.33
C GLY A 95 -3.10 20.47 -7.34
N ALA A 96 -3.51 21.56 -6.69
CA ALA A 96 -4.56 21.55 -5.67
C ALA A 96 -5.94 21.10 -6.21
N GLY A 97 -6.26 21.42 -7.47
CA GLY A 97 -7.50 20.96 -8.11
C GLY A 97 -7.56 19.44 -8.26
N HIS A 98 -6.46 18.84 -8.74
CA HIS A 98 -6.35 17.38 -8.84
C HIS A 98 -6.40 16.72 -7.46
N PHE A 99 -5.73 17.31 -6.47
CA PHE A 99 -5.82 16.81 -5.11
C PHE A 99 -7.27 16.81 -4.61
N ALA A 100 -7.98 17.92 -4.77
CA ALA A 100 -9.35 18.06 -4.28
C ALA A 100 -10.33 17.11 -4.98
N SER A 101 -10.18 16.87 -6.29
CA SER A 101 -11.12 16.07 -7.07
C SER A 101 -10.79 14.57 -7.12
N GLU A 102 -9.52 14.19 -7.06
CA GLU A 102 -9.09 12.79 -7.24
C GLU A 102 -8.49 12.18 -5.98
N ILE A 103 -7.53 12.87 -5.33
CA ILE A 103 -6.83 12.32 -4.16
C ILE A 103 -7.71 12.40 -2.92
N GLY A 104 -8.30 13.55 -2.63
CA GLY A 104 -9.17 13.81 -1.49
C GLY A 104 -10.32 12.80 -1.32
N PRO A 105 -11.09 12.44 -2.37
CA PRO A 105 -12.14 11.43 -2.26
C PRO A 105 -11.64 9.98 -2.36
N SER A 106 -10.33 9.74 -2.51
CA SER A 106 -9.79 8.40 -2.73
C SER A 106 -9.65 7.58 -1.44
N GLN A 107 -9.56 6.25 -1.61
CA GLN A 107 -9.19 5.32 -0.54
C GLN A 107 -7.78 5.58 0.03
N LEU A 108 -6.88 6.21 -0.75
CA LEU A 108 -5.55 6.58 -0.25
C LEU A 108 -5.66 7.67 0.81
N PHE A 109 -6.43 8.73 0.54
CA PHE A 109 -6.61 9.82 1.50
C PHE A 109 -7.40 9.34 2.73
N ALA A 110 -8.39 8.47 2.54
CA ALA A 110 -9.08 7.82 3.67
C ALA A 110 -8.14 7.01 4.58
N ALA A 111 -7.20 6.25 4.01
CA ALA A 111 -6.22 5.50 4.80
C ALA A 111 -5.25 6.42 5.54
N TYR A 112 -4.80 7.51 4.90
CA TYR A 112 -3.97 8.53 5.53
C TYR A 112 -4.69 9.22 6.71
N GLN A 113 -5.94 9.64 6.53
CA GLN A 113 -6.74 10.23 7.61
C GLN A 113 -6.97 9.23 8.75
N CYS A 114 -7.22 7.96 8.43
CA CYS A 114 -7.34 6.91 9.45
C CYS A 114 -6.07 6.78 10.30
N VAL A 115 -4.87 6.91 9.73
CA VAL A 115 -3.63 6.92 10.52
C VAL A 115 -3.63 8.09 11.49
N LYS A 116 -3.88 9.32 10.99
CA LYS A 116 -3.86 10.54 11.80
C LYS A 116 -4.82 10.47 12.96
N THR A 117 -6.08 10.16 12.69
CA THR A 117 -7.13 10.09 13.71
C THR A 117 -6.78 9.08 14.80
N LEU A 118 -6.32 7.87 14.43
CA LEU A 118 -6.06 6.83 15.43
C LEU A 118 -4.77 7.10 16.23
N GLU A 119 -3.72 7.67 15.63
CA GLU A 119 -2.53 8.11 16.41
C GLU A 119 -2.89 9.28 17.35
N ASP A 120 -3.72 10.24 16.91
CA ASP A 120 -4.20 11.35 17.75
C ASP A 120 -5.08 10.86 18.92
N GLU A 121 -5.82 9.76 18.73
CA GLU A 121 -6.55 9.05 19.79
C GLU A 121 -5.64 8.24 20.74
N GLY A 122 -4.33 8.22 20.49
CA GLY A 122 -3.33 7.56 21.33
C GLY A 122 -3.19 6.05 21.08
N LEU A 123 -3.69 5.52 19.96
CA LEU A 123 -3.51 4.11 19.63
C LEU A 123 -2.06 3.82 19.27
N SER A 124 -1.58 2.64 19.68
CA SER A 124 -0.28 2.13 19.27
C SER A 124 -0.21 1.85 17.78
N ARG A 125 1.01 1.89 17.23
CA ARG A 125 1.27 1.59 15.80
C ARG A 125 0.75 0.23 15.37
N GLU A 126 0.83 -0.76 16.24
CA GLU A 126 0.32 -2.11 16.03
C GLU A 126 -1.20 -2.10 15.87
N GLN A 127 -1.92 -1.37 16.73
CA GLN A 127 -3.38 -1.22 16.66
C GLN A 127 -3.80 -0.49 15.38
N VAL A 128 -3.13 0.62 15.04
CA VAL A 128 -3.38 1.37 13.81
C VAL A 128 -3.11 0.49 12.58
N SER A 129 -1.99 -0.24 12.55
CA SER A 129 -1.65 -1.15 11.45
C SER A 129 -2.67 -2.29 11.29
N GLY A 130 -3.22 -2.79 12.40
CA GLY A 130 -4.32 -3.73 12.41
C GLY A 130 -5.58 -3.16 11.76
N LYS A 131 -5.98 -1.96 12.15
CA LYS A 131 -7.14 -1.25 11.57
C LYS A 131 -6.96 -0.91 10.11
N LEU A 132 -5.76 -0.49 9.71
CA LEU A 132 -5.43 -0.28 8.31
C LEU A 132 -5.55 -1.56 7.48
N SER A 133 -5.04 -2.68 7.99
CA SER A 133 -5.14 -3.97 7.29
C SER A 133 -6.57 -4.47 7.18
N GLU A 134 -7.41 -4.17 8.18
CA GLU A 134 -8.84 -4.51 8.20
C GLU A 134 -9.63 -3.68 7.17
N ASN A 135 -9.46 -2.35 7.20
CA ASN A 135 -10.28 -1.41 6.45
C ASN A 135 -9.75 -1.13 5.03
N PHE A 136 -8.45 -1.26 4.83
CA PHE A 136 -7.75 -0.95 3.56
C PHE A 136 -6.92 -2.14 3.07
N GLY A 137 -7.36 -3.35 3.41
CA GLY A 137 -6.76 -4.60 2.94
C GLY A 137 -7.66 -5.39 1.98
N GLU A 138 -7.46 -6.71 1.95
CA GLU A 138 -8.14 -7.59 0.99
C GLU A 138 -9.67 -7.70 1.18
N LYS A 139 -10.19 -7.25 2.31
CA LYS A 139 -11.65 -7.21 2.55
C LYS A 139 -12.34 -6.00 1.90
N ASN A 140 -11.57 -4.96 1.56
CA ASN A 140 -12.09 -3.76 0.92
C ASN A 140 -11.99 -3.92 -0.60
N ARG A 141 -13.13 -3.92 -1.32
CA ARG A 141 -13.17 -4.15 -2.78
C ARG A 141 -12.45 -3.08 -3.60
N ASP A 142 -12.36 -1.86 -3.08
CA ASP A 142 -11.64 -0.78 -3.75
C ASP A 142 -10.13 -0.96 -3.64
N VAL A 143 -9.66 -1.74 -2.65
CA VAL A 143 -8.23 -1.95 -2.34
C VAL A 143 -7.73 -3.37 -2.64
N ALA A 144 -8.63 -4.36 -2.61
CA ALA A 144 -8.31 -5.78 -2.78
C ALA A 144 -7.73 -6.07 -4.17
N THR A 145 -6.83 -7.05 -4.23
CA THR A 145 -6.16 -7.44 -5.49
C THR A 145 -6.50 -8.87 -5.93
N GLY A 146 -7.06 -9.68 -5.03
CA GLY A 146 -7.53 -11.02 -5.37
C GLY A 146 -8.78 -10.98 -6.25
N TYR A 147 -8.79 -11.76 -7.32
CA TYR A 147 -10.00 -11.98 -8.10
C TYR A 147 -10.96 -12.93 -7.35
N ALA A 148 -12.10 -12.41 -6.90
CA ALA A 148 -13.19 -13.16 -6.29
C ALA A 148 -14.40 -13.19 -7.24
N PRO A 149 -14.66 -14.31 -7.94
CA PRO A 149 -15.80 -14.46 -8.84
C PRO A 149 -17.07 -14.75 -8.02
N GLU A 150 -17.56 -13.78 -7.26
CA GLU A 150 -18.84 -13.92 -6.54
C GLU A 150 -20.05 -13.99 -7.51
N ASN A 151 -19.84 -13.64 -8.79
CA ASN A 151 -20.93 -13.45 -9.75
C ASN A 151 -21.15 -14.57 -10.79
N PHE A 152 -20.40 -15.68 -10.74
CA PHE A 152 -20.55 -16.80 -11.69
C PHE A 152 -21.20 -18.06 -11.09
N LYS A 153 -21.62 -18.00 -9.82
CA LYS A 153 -22.48 -19.00 -9.20
C LYS A 153 -23.92 -18.47 -9.17
N LYS A 154 -24.59 -18.53 -10.32
CA LYS A 154 -26.05 -18.56 -10.39
C LYS A 154 -26.47 -19.93 -10.89
#